data_AF-A0A955BWJ9-F1
#
_entry.id   AF-A0A955BWJ9-F1
#
_cell.length_a   1.000
_cell.length_b   1.000
_cell.length_c   1.000
_cell.angle_alpha   90.00
_cell.angle_beta   90.00
_cell.angle_gamma   90.00
#
_symmetry.space_group_name_H-M   'P 1'
#
loop_
_entity.id
_entity.type
_entity.pdbx_description
1 polymer ?
#
loop_
_entity_poly.entity_id
_entity_poly.type
_entity_poly.pdbx_seq_one_letter_code
_entity_poly.pdbx_strand_id
1 'polypeptide(L)'
;VGAEEVDGELHGNGGCGQATTFGFAVRYHEQPVPGHPRHETVDHLGFGSYREKPDAWSQVWTYRRLHAQGEGPMPGDLSLQNWGYDSRTGESGNDYPYGYLLLSKNQTAQQENDWRGGVSLATLAAAERQAFAWHDWLRHAAPSGVDPDCFTIDREVLGTGHGLSKVPYVRDTRRSIGLGDFVLKLADISGPARQHTGAQFHDRVALGAYAADIHPLAGCEYPAAEAMNPQTLPYYLPYRALTNRDFDNLLVAGKTMAQTFLANSATRLHPPEWSSGCAAGAAAAFLARTGKTTQDGLESIEAIQESVQRHTPIQWTIDSKN
;
A
#
# COMPACT_ATOMS: atom_id res chain seq x y z
N VAL A 1 -14.12 -3.19 5.38
CA VAL A 1 -14.83 -3.63 4.15
C VAL A 1 -13.78 -4.18 3.15
N GLY A 2 -14.14 -5.05 2.20
CA GLY A 2 -13.26 -5.39 1.05
C GLY A 2 -13.44 -4.36 -0.07
N ALA A 3 -13.03 -4.61 -1.32
CA ALA A 3 -13.29 -3.64 -2.40
C ALA A 3 -14.81 -3.45 -2.62
N GLU A 4 -15.29 -2.21 -2.49
CA GLU A 4 -16.69 -1.83 -2.75
C GLU A 4 -17.01 -1.88 -4.25
N GLU A 5 -18.30 -1.94 -4.63
CA GLU A 5 -18.70 -1.79 -6.05
C GLU A 5 -18.82 -0.32 -6.43
N VAL A 6 -19.30 0.50 -5.49
CA VAL A 6 -19.40 1.96 -5.64
C VAL A 6 -18.64 2.66 -4.51
N ASP A 7 -17.92 3.74 -4.83
CA ASP A 7 -17.16 4.52 -3.85
C ASP A 7 -18.10 5.11 -2.78
N GLY A 8 -17.90 4.70 -1.53
CA GLY A 8 -18.68 5.17 -0.37
C GLY A 8 -19.63 4.12 0.21
N GLU A 9 -19.77 2.95 -0.42
CA GLU A 9 -20.55 1.86 0.15
C GLU A 9 -19.91 1.28 1.43
N LEU A 10 -20.74 0.75 2.31
CA LEU A 10 -20.32 0.16 3.59
C LEU A 10 -20.12 -1.36 3.50
N HIS A 11 -20.36 -1.92 2.31
CA HIS A 11 -20.22 -3.32 1.97
C HIS A 11 -19.38 -3.45 0.70
N GLY A 12 -18.73 -4.59 0.53
CA GLY A 12 -17.82 -4.82 -0.60
C GLY A 12 -17.36 -6.26 -0.65
N ASN A 13 -16.78 -6.64 -1.77
CA ASN A 13 -16.31 -7.98 -2.04
C ASN A 13 -15.16 -8.34 -1.09
N GLY A 14 -15.43 -9.31 -0.20
CA GLY A 14 -14.48 -9.75 0.82
C GLY A 14 -13.22 -10.43 0.26
N GLY A 15 -13.25 -10.91 -0.99
CA GLY A 15 -12.13 -11.53 -1.68
C GLY A 15 -11.36 -10.60 -2.62
N CYS A 16 -11.78 -9.33 -2.74
CA CYS A 16 -11.10 -8.33 -3.57
C CYS A 16 -10.51 -7.21 -2.71
N GLY A 17 -9.32 -6.75 -3.13
CA GLY A 17 -8.52 -5.73 -2.47
C GLY A 17 -7.33 -5.37 -3.34
N GLN A 18 -6.14 -5.16 -2.76
CA GLN A 18 -4.92 -4.86 -3.54
C GLN A 18 -3.88 -5.97 -3.45
N ALA A 19 -3.05 -6.07 -4.50
CA ALA A 19 -1.96 -7.04 -4.61
C ALA A 19 -0.96 -6.90 -3.45
N THR A 20 -0.50 -8.05 -2.96
CA THR A 20 0.55 -8.16 -1.94
C THR A 20 1.87 -8.42 -2.62
N THR A 21 2.99 -7.95 -2.05
CA THR A 21 4.32 -8.21 -2.61
C THR A 21 5.36 -8.50 -1.53
N PHE A 22 6.34 -9.30 -1.89
CA PHE A 22 7.60 -9.39 -1.16
C PHE A 22 8.66 -8.63 -1.93
N GLY A 23 9.18 -7.56 -1.31
CA GLY A 23 10.30 -6.81 -1.86
C GLY A 23 11.61 -7.53 -1.60
N PHE A 24 12.58 -7.36 -2.48
CA PHE A 24 13.92 -7.91 -2.31
C PHE A 24 14.94 -7.02 -3.02
N ALA A 25 16.18 -7.02 -2.54
CA ALA A 25 17.27 -6.29 -3.19
C ALA A 25 18.00 -7.23 -4.16
N VAL A 26 18.31 -6.74 -5.35
CA VAL A 26 19.13 -7.42 -6.35
C VAL A 26 20.44 -6.67 -6.49
N ARG A 27 21.55 -7.40 -6.41
CA ARG A 27 22.90 -6.89 -6.64
C ARG A 27 23.35 -7.21 -8.06
N TYR A 28 23.93 -6.22 -8.73
CA TYR A 28 24.65 -6.43 -9.98
C TYR A 28 26.14 -6.61 -9.69
N HIS A 29 26.69 -7.78 -10.04
CA HIS A 29 28.10 -8.12 -9.90
C HIS A 29 28.88 -7.83 -11.18
N GLU A 30 30.18 -7.59 -11.03
CA GLU A 30 31.09 -7.41 -12.16
C GLU A 30 31.32 -8.71 -12.93
N GLN A 31 31.24 -9.86 -12.25
CA GLN A 31 31.43 -11.18 -12.81
C GLN A 31 30.27 -12.11 -12.40
N PRO A 32 29.95 -13.14 -13.20
CA PRO A 32 28.91 -14.11 -12.88
C PRO A 32 29.15 -14.81 -11.53
N VAL A 33 28.10 -14.96 -10.74
CA VAL A 33 28.13 -15.68 -9.47
C VAL A 33 27.50 -17.06 -9.65
N PRO A 34 28.20 -18.18 -9.39
CA PRO A 34 27.63 -19.51 -9.58
C PRO A 34 26.64 -19.88 -8.46
N GLY A 35 25.78 -20.87 -8.73
CA GLY A 35 24.94 -21.50 -7.70
C GLY A 35 23.63 -20.78 -7.42
N HIS A 36 23.07 -20.08 -8.40
CA HIS A 36 21.73 -19.48 -8.28
C HIS A 36 20.69 -20.54 -7.90
N PRO A 37 19.83 -20.26 -6.92
CA PRO A 37 18.70 -21.12 -6.61
C PRO A 37 17.80 -21.24 -7.84
N ARG A 38 17.26 -22.44 -8.07
CA ARG A 38 16.22 -22.64 -9.09
C ARG A 38 14.86 -22.44 -8.46
N HIS A 39 14.04 -21.63 -9.12
CA HIS A 39 12.68 -21.35 -8.71
C HIS A 39 11.70 -21.86 -9.77
N GLU A 40 10.44 -22.02 -9.37
CA GLU A 40 9.37 -22.36 -10.31
C GLU A 40 9.21 -21.23 -11.32
N THR A 41 9.08 -21.58 -12.60
CA THR A 41 8.82 -20.61 -13.66
C THR A 41 7.37 -20.16 -13.62
N VAL A 42 7.15 -18.90 -13.99
CA VAL A 42 5.84 -18.26 -13.99
C VAL A 42 5.63 -17.56 -15.33
N ASP A 43 4.54 -17.91 -16.03
CA ASP A 43 4.37 -17.56 -17.45
C ASP A 43 3.83 -16.14 -17.69
N HIS A 44 3.43 -15.43 -16.64
CA HIS A 44 2.84 -14.09 -16.71
C HIS A 44 3.80 -12.98 -16.26
N LEU A 45 5.09 -13.27 -16.13
CA LEU A 45 6.07 -12.27 -15.73
C LEU A 45 6.45 -11.38 -16.92
N GLY A 46 6.58 -10.08 -16.67
CA GLY A 46 6.87 -9.13 -17.73
C GLY A 46 7.07 -7.70 -17.27
N PHE A 47 7.31 -6.81 -18.23
CA PHE A 47 7.54 -5.38 -17.97
C PHE A 47 6.23 -4.57 -17.91
N GLY A 48 5.06 -5.20 -18.10
CA GLY A 48 3.77 -4.54 -18.03
C GLY A 48 3.66 -3.44 -19.08
N SER A 49 3.24 -2.24 -18.68
CA SER A 49 3.22 -1.06 -19.56
C SER A 49 4.56 -0.68 -20.20
N TYR A 50 5.68 -1.24 -19.74
CA TYR A 50 7.00 -0.97 -20.28
C TYR A 50 7.42 -1.98 -21.35
N ARG A 51 6.62 -3.02 -21.64
CA ARG A 51 6.99 -4.13 -22.55
C ARG A 51 7.43 -3.71 -23.95
N GLU A 52 6.90 -2.61 -24.47
CA GLU A 52 7.24 -2.10 -25.81
C GLU A 52 8.43 -1.11 -25.78
N LYS A 53 8.99 -0.80 -24.60
CA LYS A 53 10.13 0.11 -24.49
C LYS A 53 11.44 -0.64 -24.75
N PRO A 54 12.32 -0.13 -25.63
CA PRO A 54 13.59 -0.80 -25.95
C PRO A 54 14.54 -0.91 -24.75
N ASP A 55 14.36 -0.05 -23.75
CA ASP A 55 15.15 0.02 -22.52
C ASP A 55 14.34 -0.39 -21.28
N ALA A 56 13.26 -1.18 -21.45
CA ALA A 56 12.36 -1.60 -20.37
C ALA A 56 13.11 -2.16 -19.16
N TRP A 57 14.05 -3.09 -19.39
CA TRP A 57 14.86 -3.69 -18.33
C TRP A 57 15.64 -2.62 -17.54
N SER A 58 16.30 -1.70 -18.24
CA SER A 58 17.07 -0.62 -17.62
C SER A 58 16.18 0.33 -16.83
N GLN A 59 14.97 0.62 -17.31
CA GLN A 59 14.00 1.44 -16.56
C GLN A 59 13.53 0.73 -15.29
N VAL A 60 13.19 -0.56 -15.36
CA VAL A 60 12.83 -1.36 -14.18
C VAL A 60 13.99 -1.44 -13.18
N TRP A 61 15.21 -1.69 -13.65
CA TRP A 61 16.41 -1.75 -12.81
C TRP A 61 16.65 -0.43 -12.07
N THR A 62 16.60 0.69 -12.80
CA THR A 62 16.97 2.00 -12.27
C THR A 62 15.84 2.65 -11.46
N TYR A 63 14.59 2.19 -11.60
CA TYR A 63 13.41 2.78 -10.96
C TYR A 63 13.52 2.87 -9.42
N ARG A 64 14.09 1.85 -8.76
CA ARG A 64 14.22 1.80 -7.29
C ARG A 64 15.60 1.31 -6.86
N ARG A 65 16.65 2.10 -7.13
CA ARG A 65 18.00 1.78 -6.66
C ARG A 65 18.23 2.21 -5.21
N LEU A 66 18.77 1.29 -4.41
CA LEU A 66 19.26 1.54 -3.05
C LEU A 66 20.69 2.06 -3.07
N HIS A 67 21.47 1.59 -4.04
CA HIS A 67 22.83 2.05 -4.30
C HIS A 67 23.04 2.13 -5.80
N ALA A 68 23.63 3.23 -6.26
CA ALA A 68 23.85 3.50 -7.68
C ALA A 68 25.24 4.09 -7.89
N GLN A 69 25.98 3.54 -8.85
CA GLN A 69 27.29 4.05 -9.25
C GLN A 69 27.19 5.12 -10.37
N GLY A 70 26.03 5.28 -11.00
CA GLY A 70 25.80 6.20 -12.12
C GLY A 70 24.35 6.22 -12.60
N GLU A 71 24.08 6.81 -13.76
CA GLU A 71 22.70 6.98 -14.26
C GLU A 71 22.06 5.67 -14.73
N GLY A 72 22.83 4.81 -15.40
CA GLY A 72 22.38 3.50 -15.87
C GLY A 72 22.71 2.33 -14.92
N PRO A 73 22.26 1.10 -15.26
CA PRO A 73 22.64 -0.11 -14.56
C PRO A 73 24.15 -0.37 -14.66
N MET A 74 24.84 -0.48 -13.52
CA MET A 74 26.29 -0.78 -13.50
C MET A 74 26.66 -1.81 -12.42
N PRO A 75 27.74 -2.58 -12.62
CA PRO A 75 28.28 -3.43 -11.56
C PRO A 75 28.50 -2.66 -10.25
N GLY A 76 28.09 -3.28 -9.15
CA GLY A 76 28.07 -2.68 -7.81
C GLY A 76 26.72 -2.05 -7.43
N ASP A 77 25.80 -1.84 -8.36
CA ASP A 77 24.46 -1.33 -8.07
C ASP A 77 23.65 -2.30 -7.19
N LEU A 78 22.74 -1.73 -6.39
CA LEU A 78 21.70 -2.43 -5.64
C LEU A 78 20.34 -1.89 -6.05
N SER A 79 19.46 -2.76 -6.56
CA SER A 79 18.09 -2.40 -6.96
C SER A 79 17.04 -3.13 -6.13
N LEU A 80 16.15 -2.37 -5.48
CA LEU A 80 15.00 -2.91 -4.74
C LEU A 80 13.86 -3.23 -5.71
N GLN A 81 13.52 -4.51 -5.81
CA GLN A 81 12.47 -4.98 -6.69
C GLN A 81 11.09 -4.82 -6.05
N ASN A 82 10.24 -4.06 -6.73
CA ASN A 82 8.82 -3.89 -6.45
C ASN A 82 8.16 -3.41 -7.75
N TRP A 83 7.74 -4.37 -8.58
CA TRP A 83 7.20 -4.15 -9.92
C TRP A 83 5.78 -4.69 -10.02
N GLY A 84 4.87 -3.85 -10.50
CA GLY A 84 3.43 -4.04 -10.40
C GLY A 84 2.83 -4.95 -11.46
N TYR A 85 1.60 -5.40 -11.20
CA TYR A 85 0.73 -6.04 -12.18
C TYR A 85 0.10 -5.00 -13.12
N ASP A 86 0.17 -5.23 -14.44
CA ASP A 86 -0.55 -4.44 -15.43
C ASP A 86 -1.73 -5.24 -15.98
N SER A 87 -2.95 -4.86 -15.59
CA SER A 87 -4.18 -5.54 -16.02
C SER A 87 -4.45 -5.45 -17.52
N ARG A 88 -3.82 -4.52 -18.25
CA ARG A 88 -4.01 -4.35 -19.69
C ARG A 88 -3.20 -5.36 -20.50
N THR A 89 -2.02 -5.73 -20.02
CA THR A 89 -1.15 -6.70 -20.68
C THR A 89 -1.24 -8.09 -20.05
N GLY A 90 -1.73 -8.18 -18.81
CA GLY A 90 -1.72 -9.41 -18.01
C GLY A 90 -0.34 -9.75 -17.43
N GLU A 91 0.66 -8.89 -17.64
CA GLU A 91 2.02 -9.09 -17.13
C GLU A 91 2.17 -8.58 -15.69
N SER A 92 3.02 -9.23 -14.92
CA SER A 92 3.33 -8.85 -13.55
C SER A 92 4.82 -8.91 -13.23
N GLY A 93 5.21 -8.20 -12.17
CA GLY A 93 6.51 -8.37 -11.52
C GLY A 93 6.41 -9.24 -10.27
N ASN A 94 7.01 -8.78 -9.18
CA ASN A 94 6.90 -9.42 -7.86
C ASN A 94 5.65 -9.00 -7.05
N ASP A 95 4.76 -8.18 -7.61
CA ASP A 95 3.40 -8.07 -7.09
C ASP A 95 2.63 -9.37 -7.36
N TYR A 96 1.88 -9.87 -6.37
CA TYR A 96 1.02 -11.04 -6.53
C TYR A 96 -0.45 -10.61 -6.66
N PRO A 97 -1.02 -10.57 -7.88
CA PRO A 97 -2.39 -10.14 -8.11
C PRO A 97 -3.41 -11.29 -8.08
N TYR A 98 -3.00 -12.55 -7.96
CA TYR A 98 -3.89 -13.71 -8.14
C TYR A 98 -4.55 -14.20 -6.84
N GLY A 99 -4.58 -13.37 -5.80
CA GLY A 99 -5.27 -13.69 -4.56
C GLY A 99 -5.17 -12.56 -3.54
N TYR A 100 -6.28 -12.31 -2.84
CA TYR A 100 -6.29 -11.38 -1.71
C TYR A 100 -5.65 -12.05 -0.49
N LEU A 101 -4.83 -11.27 0.24
CA LEU A 101 -4.09 -11.80 1.39
C LEU A 101 -5.01 -12.12 2.58
N LEU A 102 -6.06 -11.33 2.79
CA LEU A 102 -6.94 -11.49 3.94
C LEU A 102 -8.10 -12.44 3.64
N LEU A 103 -8.38 -13.32 4.59
CA LEU A 103 -9.53 -14.23 4.54
C LEU A 103 -10.83 -13.44 4.50
N SER A 104 -11.81 -13.89 3.71
CA SER A 104 -13.16 -13.32 3.67
C SER A 104 -13.81 -13.34 5.06
N LYS A 105 -14.81 -12.49 5.30
CA LYS A 105 -15.54 -12.47 6.58
C LYS A 105 -16.04 -13.87 6.99
N ASN A 106 -16.55 -14.65 6.02
CA ASN A 106 -17.03 -16.01 6.26
C ASN A 106 -15.90 -16.96 6.67
N GLN A 107 -14.75 -16.89 6.00
CA GLN A 107 -13.57 -17.70 6.35
C GLN A 107 -12.98 -17.30 7.71
N THR A 108 -12.95 -15.99 8.01
CA THR A 108 -12.53 -15.46 9.31
C THR A 108 -13.47 -15.91 10.43
N ALA A 109 -14.78 -15.93 10.20
CA ALA A 109 -15.76 -16.43 11.16
C ALA A 109 -15.58 -17.92 11.49
N GLN A 110 -15.12 -18.73 10.54
CA GLN A 110 -14.78 -20.14 10.78
C GLN A 110 -13.57 -20.30 11.73
N GLN A 111 -12.78 -19.24 11.95
CA GLN A 111 -11.64 -19.21 12.86
C GLN A 111 -11.97 -18.56 14.22
N GLU A 112 -13.24 -18.33 14.55
CA GLU A 112 -13.65 -17.63 15.79
C GLU A 112 -13.14 -18.33 17.06
N ASN A 113 -13.20 -19.66 17.11
CA ASN A 113 -12.75 -20.45 18.25
C ASN A 113 -11.25 -20.80 18.21
N ASP A 114 -10.57 -20.54 17.10
CA ASP A 114 -9.14 -20.84 16.89
C ASP A 114 -8.57 -19.82 15.90
N TRP A 115 -8.23 -18.63 16.41
CA TRP A 115 -7.76 -17.53 15.58
C TRP A 115 -6.40 -17.84 14.95
N ARG A 116 -6.34 -17.88 13.61
CA ARG A 116 -5.10 -18.17 12.86
C ARG A 116 -4.55 -16.97 12.10
N GLY A 117 -4.90 -15.76 12.54
CA GLY A 117 -4.34 -14.52 11.99
C GLY A 117 -5.10 -13.92 10.80
N GLY A 118 -6.16 -14.56 10.29
CA GLY A 118 -7.02 -13.97 9.27
C GLY A 118 -6.39 -13.79 7.89
N VAL A 119 -5.26 -14.46 7.63
CA VAL A 119 -4.51 -14.42 6.37
C VAL A 119 -4.59 -15.74 5.63
N SER A 120 -4.62 -15.68 4.30
CA SER A 120 -4.49 -16.83 3.42
C SER A 120 -3.02 -17.24 3.30
N LEU A 121 -2.64 -18.32 3.99
CA LEU A 121 -1.29 -18.90 3.88
C LEU A 121 -0.95 -19.33 2.45
N ALA A 122 -1.96 -19.78 1.68
CA ALA A 122 -1.79 -20.13 0.28
C ALA A 122 -1.42 -18.90 -0.56
N THR A 123 -2.11 -17.78 -0.35
CA THR A 123 -1.80 -16.49 -1.02
C THR A 123 -0.42 -16.00 -0.62
N LEU A 124 -0.08 -16.08 0.67
CA LEU A 124 1.22 -15.64 1.17
C LEU A 124 2.37 -16.43 0.55
N ALA A 125 2.27 -17.76 0.53
CA ALA A 125 3.27 -18.64 -0.08
C ALA A 125 3.35 -18.45 -1.60
N ALA A 126 2.23 -18.17 -2.27
CA ALA A 126 2.23 -17.88 -3.70
C ALA A 126 2.90 -16.54 -4.02
N ALA A 127 2.68 -15.51 -3.20
CA ALA A 127 3.36 -14.23 -3.34
C ALA A 127 4.88 -14.34 -3.11
N GLU A 128 5.31 -15.19 -2.18
CA GLU A 128 6.72 -15.53 -1.97
C GLU A 128 7.33 -16.19 -3.22
N ARG A 129 6.67 -17.24 -3.75
CA ARG A 129 7.12 -17.90 -4.98
C ARG A 129 7.19 -16.94 -6.17
N GLN A 130 6.22 -16.05 -6.32
CA GLN A 130 6.21 -15.05 -7.39
C GLN A 130 7.39 -14.06 -7.27
N ALA A 131 7.77 -13.65 -6.06
CA ALA A 131 8.95 -12.79 -5.88
C ALA A 131 10.24 -13.48 -6.34
N PHE A 132 10.41 -14.76 -6.02
CA PHE A 132 11.56 -15.53 -6.50
C PHE A 132 11.53 -15.78 -8.01
N ALA A 133 10.36 -16.11 -8.57
CA ALA A 133 10.19 -16.25 -10.00
C ALA A 133 10.48 -14.94 -10.75
N TRP A 134 10.11 -13.79 -10.17
CA TRP A 134 10.45 -12.47 -10.72
C TRP A 134 11.96 -12.23 -10.77
N HIS A 135 12.71 -12.60 -9.72
CA HIS A 135 14.18 -12.50 -9.74
C HIS A 135 14.77 -13.34 -10.88
N ASP A 136 14.34 -14.60 -10.99
CA ASP A 136 14.84 -15.50 -12.03
C ASP A 136 14.47 -15.03 -13.44
N TRP A 137 13.24 -14.52 -13.63
CA TRP A 137 12.84 -13.97 -14.92
C TRP A 137 13.62 -12.70 -15.26
N LEU A 138 13.73 -11.74 -14.34
CA LEU A 138 14.34 -10.43 -14.58
C LEU A 138 15.82 -10.55 -14.95
N ARG A 139 16.57 -11.44 -14.31
CA ARG A 139 17.98 -11.64 -14.63
C ARG A 139 18.19 -12.22 -16.04
N HIS A 140 17.30 -13.11 -16.50
CA HIS A 140 17.36 -13.64 -17.87
C HIS A 140 16.82 -12.66 -18.92
N ALA A 141 15.97 -11.71 -18.50
CA ALA A 141 15.51 -10.62 -19.35
C ALA A 141 16.54 -9.48 -19.50
N ALA A 142 17.73 -9.62 -18.91
CA ALA A 142 18.80 -8.61 -19.01
C ALA A 142 19.23 -8.37 -20.47
N PRO A 143 19.72 -7.15 -20.80
CA PRO A 143 20.18 -6.83 -22.15
C PRO A 143 21.26 -7.80 -22.65
N SER A 144 21.27 -8.04 -23.97
CA SER A 144 22.28 -8.88 -24.62
C SER A 144 23.70 -8.45 -24.26
N GLY A 145 24.55 -9.42 -23.94
CA GLY A 145 25.94 -9.19 -23.50
C GLY A 145 26.11 -9.06 -21.99
N VAL A 146 25.03 -9.05 -21.21
CA VAL A 146 25.08 -9.17 -19.75
C VAL A 146 24.73 -10.60 -19.35
N ASP A 147 25.60 -11.24 -18.58
CA ASP A 147 25.33 -12.58 -18.06
C ASP A 147 24.23 -12.52 -16.97
N PRO A 148 23.13 -13.29 -17.09
CA PRO A 148 22.09 -13.37 -16.07
C PRO A 148 22.62 -13.74 -14.67
N ASP A 149 23.73 -14.47 -14.59
CA ASP A 149 24.32 -14.88 -13.32
C ASP A 149 25.08 -13.75 -12.61
N CYS A 150 25.19 -12.57 -13.23
CA CYS A 150 25.66 -11.34 -12.58
C CYS A 150 24.61 -10.72 -11.64
N PHE A 151 23.39 -11.25 -11.55
CA PHE A 151 22.31 -10.67 -10.73
C PHE A 151 21.87 -11.62 -9.61
N THR A 152 22.20 -11.30 -8.37
CA THR A 152 21.81 -12.12 -7.21
C THR A 152 20.86 -11.38 -6.27
N ILE A 153 19.95 -12.09 -5.61
CA ILE A 153 19.25 -11.55 -4.44
C ILE A 153 20.28 -11.28 -3.33
N ASP A 154 20.29 -10.06 -2.80
CA ASP A 154 21.13 -9.67 -1.68
C ASP A 154 20.43 -9.95 -0.33
N ARG A 155 21.01 -10.86 0.45
CA ARG A 155 20.45 -11.29 1.74
C ARG A 155 20.80 -10.36 2.90
N GLU A 156 21.88 -9.58 2.76
CA GLU A 156 22.37 -8.71 3.83
C GLU A 156 21.54 -7.44 3.92
N VAL A 157 21.14 -6.87 2.78
CA VAL A 157 20.37 -5.62 2.71
C VAL A 157 19.09 -5.67 3.54
N LEU A 158 18.33 -6.77 3.45
CA LEU A 158 17.08 -6.94 4.21
C LEU A 158 17.25 -7.79 5.47
N GLY A 159 18.42 -8.42 5.65
CA GLY A 159 18.76 -9.22 6.82
C GLY A 159 17.91 -10.48 6.99
N THR A 160 17.55 -11.15 5.90
CA THR A 160 16.78 -12.41 5.92
C THR A 160 17.55 -13.52 5.21
N GLY A 161 17.45 -14.75 5.73
CA GLY A 161 18.18 -15.90 5.15
C GLY A 161 17.75 -16.25 3.72
N HIS A 162 16.52 -15.90 3.35
CA HIS A 162 15.95 -16.10 2.02
C HIS A 162 16.06 -14.85 1.12
N GLY A 163 16.47 -13.69 1.65
CA GLY A 163 16.72 -12.45 0.90
C GLY A 163 15.49 -11.61 0.54
N LEU A 164 14.27 -12.08 0.84
CA LEU A 164 13.05 -11.28 0.71
C LEU A 164 12.82 -10.41 1.95
N SER A 165 11.90 -9.44 1.86
CA SER A 165 11.49 -8.61 2.99
C SER A 165 10.98 -9.44 4.17
N LYS A 166 11.27 -8.98 5.39
CA LYS A 166 10.91 -9.66 6.65
C LYS A 166 9.41 -9.95 6.78
N VAL A 167 8.60 -9.10 6.17
CA VAL A 167 7.14 -9.22 6.05
C VAL A 167 6.74 -8.85 4.63
N PRO A 168 5.60 -9.36 4.12
CA PRO A 168 5.04 -8.86 2.88
C PRO A 168 4.65 -7.39 3.02
N TYR A 169 4.77 -6.62 1.95
CA TYR A 169 4.15 -5.31 1.87
C TYR A 169 2.65 -5.49 1.58
N VAL A 170 1.84 -5.19 2.60
CA VAL A 170 0.38 -5.27 2.55
C VAL A 170 -0.18 -3.91 2.17
N ARG A 171 -0.76 -3.78 0.98
CA ARG A 171 -1.32 -2.52 0.46
C ARG A 171 -2.73 -2.22 0.94
N ASP A 172 -3.50 -3.26 1.22
CA ASP A 172 -4.91 -3.13 1.59
C ASP A 172 -5.27 -4.04 2.76
N THR A 173 -6.26 -3.63 3.53
CA THR A 173 -6.72 -4.36 4.71
C THR A 173 -8.22 -4.24 4.89
N ARG A 174 -8.76 -4.88 5.94
CA ARG A 174 -10.12 -4.64 6.39
C ARG A 174 -10.22 -3.23 6.97
N ARG A 175 -11.05 -2.42 6.34
CA ARG A 175 -11.34 -1.05 6.78
C ARG A 175 -12.51 -1.00 7.76
N SER A 176 -12.38 -0.16 8.79
CA SER A 176 -13.44 0.15 9.74
C SER A 176 -14.58 0.92 9.06
N ILE A 177 -15.69 1.08 9.77
CA ILE A 177 -16.65 2.14 9.47
C ILE A 177 -16.72 3.03 10.70
N GLY A 178 -16.57 4.34 10.47
CA GLY A 178 -16.48 5.34 11.52
C GLY A 178 -17.84 5.70 12.12
N LEU A 179 -17.81 6.55 13.14
CA LEU A 179 -19.02 7.11 13.76
C LEU A 179 -19.91 7.78 12.70
N GLY A 180 -21.23 7.59 12.83
CA GLY A 180 -22.21 8.11 11.88
C GLY A 180 -22.08 7.52 10.48
N ASP A 181 -21.68 6.24 10.38
CA ASP A 181 -21.46 5.51 9.13
C ASP A 181 -20.40 6.15 8.22
N PHE A 182 -19.48 6.91 8.80
CA PHE A 182 -18.48 7.63 8.02
C PHE A 182 -17.49 6.69 7.35
N VAL A 183 -17.21 6.96 6.07
CA VAL A 183 -16.06 6.47 5.31
C VAL A 183 -15.50 7.62 4.48
N LEU A 184 -14.19 7.81 4.51
CA LEU A 184 -13.51 8.76 3.62
C LEU A 184 -13.56 8.25 2.18
N LYS A 185 -14.08 9.06 1.25
CA LYS A 185 -14.22 8.73 -0.17
C LYS A 185 -13.10 9.33 -1.00
N LEU A 186 -12.89 8.82 -2.22
CA LEU A 186 -11.90 9.38 -3.13
C LEU A 186 -12.25 10.82 -3.51
N ALA A 187 -13.54 11.12 -3.70
CA ALA A 187 -14.04 12.46 -4.00
C ALA A 187 -13.75 13.49 -2.89
N ASP A 188 -13.58 13.04 -1.63
CA ASP A 188 -13.23 13.93 -0.53
C ASP A 188 -11.76 14.39 -0.60
N ILE A 189 -10.91 13.64 -1.28
CA ILE A 189 -9.45 13.89 -1.34
C ILE A 189 -8.96 14.25 -2.75
N SER A 190 -9.87 14.34 -3.71
CA SER A 190 -9.58 14.61 -5.12
C SER A 190 -10.29 15.88 -5.58
N GLY A 191 -9.77 16.48 -6.63
CA GLY A 191 -10.35 17.69 -7.20
C GLY A 191 -9.46 18.31 -8.27
N PRO A 192 -9.93 19.35 -8.97
CA PRO A 192 -9.11 20.03 -9.96
C PRO A 192 -7.92 20.73 -9.27
N ALA A 193 -6.77 20.83 -9.94
CA ALA A 193 -5.55 21.44 -9.38
C ALA A 193 -5.73 22.87 -8.81
N ARG A 194 -6.72 23.63 -9.30
CA ARG A 194 -7.08 24.96 -8.76
C ARG A 194 -7.64 24.91 -7.34
N GLN A 195 -8.12 23.75 -6.92
CA GLN A 195 -8.53 23.49 -5.55
C GLN A 195 -7.26 23.05 -4.79
N HIS A 196 -6.78 23.88 -3.87
CA HIS A 196 -5.49 23.63 -3.21
C HIS A 196 -5.49 22.40 -2.29
N THR A 197 -6.65 22.02 -1.76
CA THR A 197 -6.79 20.87 -0.85
C THR A 197 -8.08 20.09 -1.10
N GLY A 198 -8.13 18.84 -0.65
CA GLY A 198 -9.38 18.10 -0.50
C GLY A 198 -10.34 18.75 0.50
N ALA A 199 -11.44 18.05 0.79
CA ALA A 199 -12.46 18.46 1.74
C ALA A 199 -11.86 18.80 3.11
N GLN A 200 -12.26 19.95 3.65
CA GLN A 200 -11.84 20.40 4.97
C GLN A 200 -12.86 19.96 6.00
N PHE A 201 -12.46 19.01 6.85
CA PHE A 201 -13.31 18.49 7.91
C PHE A 201 -13.13 19.32 9.19
N HIS A 202 -14.23 19.62 9.87
CA HIS A 202 -14.21 20.28 11.19
C HIS A 202 -13.39 19.46 12.20
N ASP A 203 -13.48 18.13 12.07
CA ASP A 203 -12.81 17.16 12.92
C ASP A 203 -11.50 16.62 12.34
N ARG A 204 -10.83 17.37 11.44
CA ARG A 204 -9.51 16.97 10.91
C ARG A 204 -8.49 16.77 12.04
N VAL A 205 -7.73 15.69 11.96
CA VAL A 205 -6.66 15.37 12.92
C VAL A 205 -5.39 14.86 12.26
N ALA A 206 -5.42 14.59 10.96
CA ALA A 206 -4.24 14.16 10.23
C ALA A 206 -4.27 14.66 8.77
N LEU A 207 -3.15 14.51 8.08
CA LEU A 207 -2.93 14.99 6.72
C LEU A 207 -2.38 13.88 5.83
N GLY A 208 -2.55 14.04 4.52
CA GLY A 208 -1.82 13.24 3.55
C GLY A 208 -1.80 13.90 2.18
N ALA A 209 -0.79 13.57 1.38
CA ALA A 209 -0.59 14.08 0.04
C ALA A 209 0.12 13.01 -0.78
N TYR A 210 -0.66 12.23 -1.51
CA TYR A 210 -0.13 11.17 -2.37
C TYR A 210 -1.16 10.79 -3.42
N ALA A 211 -0.68 10.57 -4.65
CA ALA A 211 -1.50 10.13 -5.76
C ALA A 211 -2.18 8.79 -5.46
N ALA A 212 -3.41 8.61 -5.90
CA ALA A 212 -4.08 7.34 -5.80
C ALA A 212 -3.35 6.30 -6.66
N ASP A 213 -2.85 5.25 -6.00
CA ASP A 213 -2.02 4.21 -6.59
C ASP A 213 -2.65 2.84 -6.29
N ILE A 214 -3.33 2.27 -7.29
CA ILE A 214 -4.09 1.03 -7.16
C ILE A 214 -3.27 -0.12 -7.76
N HIS A 215 -3.10 -1.17 -6.97
CA HIS A 215 -2.52 -2.43 -7.43
C HIS A 215 -3.63 -3.49 -7.47
N PRO A 216 -4.35 -3.63 -8.60
CA PRO A 216 -5.53 -4.49 -8.68
C PRO A 216 -5.16 -5.97 -8.60
N LEU A 217 -6.11 -6.78 -8.14
CA LEU A 217 -6.07 -8.22 -8.26
C LEU A 217 -6.68 -8.63 -9.61
N ALA A 218 -6.14 -9.70 -10.18
CA ALA A 218 -6.66 -10.28 -11.41
C ALA A 218 -8.05 -10.89 -11.17
N GLY A 219 -9.01 -10.61 -12.04
CA GLY A 219 -10.37 -11.14 -11.96
C GLY A 219 -11.28 -10.46 -10.92
N CYS A 220 -10.83 -9.37 -10.29
CA CYS A 220 -11.67 -8.54 -9.43
C CYS A 220 -12.28 -7.35 -10.20
N GLU A 221 -13.50 -7.01 -9.83
CA GLU A 221 -14.15 -5.76 -10.24
C GLU A 221 -13.92 -4.70 -9.17
N TYR A 222 -13.74 -3.46 -9.62
CA TYR A 222 -13.47 -2.31 -8.77
C TYR A 222 -14.39 -1.16 -9.18
N PRO A 223 -14.68 -0.20 -8.29
CA PRO A 223 -15.52 0.95 -8.63
C PRO A 223 -15.03 1.67 -9.87
N ALA A 224 -15.99 2.12 -10.69
CA ALA A 224 -15.74 2.67 -12.02
C ALA A 224 -14.61 3.71 -12.00
N ALA A 225 -13.57 3.40 -12.76
CA ALA A 225 -12.34 4.15 -12.81
C ALA A 225 -12.33 5.17 -13.97
N GLU A 226 -12.91 6.35 -13.75
CA GLU A 226 -12.25 7.58 -14.22
C GLU A 226 -10.90 7.81 -13.47
N ALA A 227 -10.49 6.83 -12.64
CA ALA A 227 -9.65 6.91 -11.47
C ALA A 227 -8.56 5.81 -11.41
N MET A 228 -7.89 5.49 -12.52
CA MET A 228 -6.64 4.70 -12.43
C MET A 228 -5.42 5.54 -12.02
N ASN A 229 -5.56 6.87 -11.99
CA ASN A 229 -4.62 7.82 -11.34
C ASN A 229 -5.31 9.19 -11.15
N PRO A 230 -6.38 9.27 -10.32
CA PRO A 230 -7.08 10.53 -10.09
C PRO A 230 -6.12 11.52 -9.43
N GLN A 231 -6.22 12.79 -9.84
CA GLN A 231 -5.44 13.86 -9.23
C GLN A 231 -5.95 14.10 -7.79
N THR A 232 -5.33 13.41 -6.85
CA THR A 232 -5.50 13.69 -5.42
C THR A 232 -4.88 15.05 -5.11
N LEU A 233 -5.51 15.78 -4.20
CA LEU A 233 -4.98 17.01 -3.65
C LEU A 233 -4.30 16.70 -2.31
N PRO A 234 -3.49 17.61 -1.74
CA PRO A 234 -3.23 17.58 -0.31
C PRO A 234 -4.56 17.51 0.46
N TYR A 235 -4.74 16.50 1.30
CA TYR A 235 -6.03 16.17 1.92
C TYR A 235 -5.95 16.10 3.44
N TYR A 236 -7.13 16.08 4.07
CA TYR A 236 -7.32 16.00 5.51
C TYR A 236 -7.98 14.68 5.89
N LEU A 237 -7.53 14.09 7.00
CA LEU A 237 -8.12 12.89 7.57
C LEU A 237 -8.89 13.28 8.84
N PRO A 238 -10.22 13.05 8.87
CA PRO A 238 -11.05 13.41 10.02
C PRO A 238 -10.95 12.39 11.15
N TYR A 239 -11.18 12.84 12.38
CA TYR A 239 -11.16 12.03 13.58
C TYR A 239 -12.17 10.89 13.50
N ARG A 240 -13.37 11.14 12.97
CA ARG A 240 -14.36 10.08 12.75
C ARG A 240 -13.91 9.01 11.75
N ALA A 241 -12.90 9.26 10.90
CA ALA A 241 -12.28 8.19 10.10
C ALA A 241 -11.48 7.23 10.98
N LEU A 242 -10.94 7.71 12.10
CA LEU A 242 -10.13 6.92 13.02
C LEU A 242 -10.97 6.11 14.01
N THR A 243 -12.30 6.22 14.00
CA THR A 243 -13.18 5.55 14.96
C THR A 243 -13.79 4.26 14.40
N ASN A 244 -14.51 3.54 15.26
CA ASN A 244 -15.36 2.43 14.88
C ASN A 244 -16.79 2.68 15.37
N ARG A 245 -17.80 2.42 14.51
CA ARG A 245 -19.20 2.66 14.86
C ARG A 245 -19.72 1.76 15.99
N ASP A 246 -19.18 0.55 16.11
CA ASP A 246 -19.69 -0.51 16.99
C ASP A 246 -18.92 -0.57 18.32
N PHE A 247 -17.75 0.08 18.39
CA PHE A 247 -16.88 0.08 19.56
C PHE A 247 -16.50 1.50 19.95
N ASP A 248 -16.97 1.93 21.12
CA ASP A 248 -16.82 3.28 21.64
C ASP A 248 -15.44 3.55 22.30
N ASN A 249 -14.57 2.55 22.32
CA ASN A 249 -13.24 2.58 22.92
C ASN A 249 -12.13 2.11 21.95
N LEU A 250 -12.43 2.00 20.66
CA LEU A 250 -11.50 1.56 19.61
C LEU A 250 -11.19 2.68 18.62
N LEU A 251 -9.89 2.97 18.46
CA LEU A 251 -9.38 3.79 17.37
C LEU A 251 -8.57 2.93 16.40
N VAL A 252 -8.75 3.19 15.11
CA VAL A 252 -8.07 2.54 13.98
C VAL A 252 -7.35 3.60 13.15
N ALA A 253 -6.18 3.27 12.60
CA ALA A 253 -5.36 4.21 11.84
C ALA A 253 -4.76 3.57 10.59
N GLY A 254 -4.20 4.41 9.72
CA GLY A 254 -3.60 3.99 8.45
C GLY A 254 -4.57 3.17 7.58
N LYS A 255 -4.09 2.08 6.99
CA LYS A 255 -4.91 1.22 6.12
C LYS A 255 -6.24 0.75 6.73
N THR A 256 -6.32 0.63 8.06
CA THR A 256 -7.51 0.10 8.76
C THR A 256 -8.61 1.13 9.04
N MET A 257 -8.31 2.42 8.89
CA MET A 257 -9.25 3.49 9.19
C MET A 257 -10.48 3.46 8.26
N ALA A 258 -11.52 4.18 8.63
CA ALA A 258 -12.76 4.23 7.88
C ALA A 258 -12.62 5.05 6.59
N GLN A 259 -12.42 4.32 5.50
CA GLN A 259 -12.18 4.84 4.16
C GLN A 259 -12.59 3.80 3.12
N THR A 260 -12.83 4.26 1.90
CA THR A 260 -13.16 3.37 0.77
C THR A 260 -11.91 2.73 0.18
N PHE A 261 -12.07 1.72 -0.67
CA PHE A 261 -10.98 1.11 -1.43
C PHE A 261 -10.18 2.15 -2.24
N LEU A 262 -10.89 3.07 -2.91
CA LEU A 262 -10.26 4.10 -3.72
C LEU A 262 -9.51 5.12 -2.86
N ALA A 263 -10.10 5.61 -1.76
CA ALA A 263 -9.40 6.52 -0.85
C ALA A 263 -8.17 5.86 -0.22
N ASN A 264 -8.26 4.57 0.15
CA ASN A 264 -7.13 3.80 0.67
C ASN A 264 -5.94 3.80 -0.30
N SER A 265 -6.16 3.81 -1.63
CA SER A 265 -5.07 3.85 -2.60
C SER A 265 -4.17 5.09 -2.50
N ALA A 266 -4.68 6.19 -1.94
CA ALA A 266 -3.94 7.43 -1.71
C ALA A 266 -3.44 7.57 -0.27
N THR A 267 -4.20 7.07 0.72
CA THR A 267 -3.89 7.25 2.15
C THR A 267 -3.00 6.15 2.73
N ARG A 268 -2.83 5.01 2.05
CA ARG A 268 -2.11 3.83 2.57
C ARG A 268 -0.58 3.95 2.66
N LEU A 269 -0.01 5.09 2.28
CA LEU A 269 1.45 5.29 2.33
C LEU A 269 1.93 5.72 3.72
N HIS A 270 3.22 5.48 3.97
CA HIS A 270 3.84 5.76 5.26
C HIS A 270 3.59 7.18 5.80
N PRO A 271 3.59 8.27 5.00
CA PRO A 271 3.36 9.60 5.57
C PRO A 271 1.91 9.82 6.08
N PRO A 272 0.82 9.54 5.31
CA PRO A 272 -0.52 9.61 5.87
C PRO A 272 -0.78 8.58 6.99
N GLU A 273 -0.16 7.39 6.92
CA GLU A 273 -0.25 6.40 8.01
C GLU A 273 0.41 6.89 9.29
N TRP A 274 1.58 7.51 9.19
CA TRP A 274 2.24 8.12 10.34
C TRP A 274 1.39 9.25 10.93
N SER A 275 0.87 10.13 10.07
CA SER A 275 0.04 11.25 10.51
C SER A 275 -1.22 10.77 11.24
N SER A 276 -1.95 9.83 10.66
CA SER A 276 -3.14 9.23 11.30
C SER A 276 -2.81 8.41 12.54
N GLY A 277 -1.67 7.72 12.58
CA GLY A 277 -1.19 6.98 13.75
C GLY A 277 -0.84 7.90 14.93
N CYS A 278 -0.13 9.00 14.68
CA CYS A 278 0.14 10.02 15.70
C CYS A 278 -1.16 10.64 16.22
N ALA A 279 -2.10 10.94 15.33
CA ALA A 279 -3.41 11.47 15.69
C ALA A 279 -4.21 10.50 16.57
N ALA A 280 -4.30 9.24 16.16
CA ALA A 280 -4.98 8.19 16.92
C ALA A 280 -4.36 7.98 18.31
N GLY A 281 -3.03 7.97 18.41
CA GLY A 281 -2.34 7.84 19.70
C GLY A 281 -2.61 9.00 20.65
N ALA A 282 -2.54 10.24 20.17
CA ALA A 282 -2.85 11.42 20.97
C ALA A 282 -4.33 11.45 21.40
N ALA A 283 -5.25 11.10 20.49
CA ALA A 283 -6.67 10.98 20.80
C ALA A 283 -6.93 9.88 21.83
N ALA A 284 -6.38 8.67 21.66
CA ALA A 284 -6.52 7.57 22.61
C ALA A 284 -6.06 7.98 24.02
N ALA A 285 -4.92 8.67 24.10
CA ALA A 285 -4.39 9.17 25.36
C ALA A 285 -5.30 10.22 26.02
N PHE A 286 -5.94 11.09 25.23
CA PHE A 286 -6.94 12.05 25.72
C PHE A 286 -8.19 11.34 26.26
N LEU A 287 -8.74 10.41 25.48
CA LEU A 287 -9.94 9.63 25.85
C LEU A 287 -9.71 8.84 27.14
N ALA A 288 -8.59 8.12 27.22
CA ALA A 288 -8.24 7.31 28.38
C ALA A 288 -8.08 8.14 29.67
N ARG A 289 -7.50 9.35 29.59
CA ARG A 289 -7.35 10.24 30.75
C ARG A 289 -8.65 10.88 31.22
N THR A 290 -9.59 11.08 30.30
CA THR A 290 -10.84 11.80 30.57
C THR A 290 -12.03 10.87 30.80
N GLY A 291 -11.85 9.55 30.64
CA GLY A 291 -12.93 8.58 30.73
C GLY A 291 -13.97 8.74 29.63
N LYS A 292 -13.58 9.32 28.49
CA LYS A 292 -14.46 9.64 27.36
C LYS A 292 -14.48 8.52 26.33
N THR A 293 -15.64 8.31 25.72
CA THR A 293 -15.80 7.45 24.55
C THR A 293 -15.30 8.14 23.28
N THR A 294 -15.17 7.39 22.18
CA THR A 294 -14.84 7.96 20.87
C THR A 294 -15.88 8.99 20.42
N GLN A 295 -17.16 8.81 20.75
CA GLN A 295 -18.25 9.75 20.49
C GLN A 295 -18.08 11.05 21.30
N ASP A 296 -17.83 10.95 22.61
CA ASP A 296 -17.52 12.13 23.45
C ASP A 296 -16.27 12.88 22.96
N GLY A 297 -15.32 12.13 22.37
CA GLY A 297 -14.14 12.67 21.72
C GLY A 297 -14.47 13.57 20.53
N LEU A 298 -15.45 13.18 19.71
CA LEU A 298 -15.92 14.01 18.60
C LEU A 298 -16.60 15.28 19.09
N GLU A 299 -17.33 15.21 20.21
CA GLU A 299 -17.90 16.41 20.87
C GLU A 299 -16.81 17.30 21.50
N SER A 300 -15.66 16.71 21.81
CA SER A 300 -14.49 17.38 22.41
C SER A 300 -13.36 17.61 21.40
N ILE A 301 -13.69 17.73 20.12
CA ILE A 301 -12.73 17.64 19.03
C ILE A 301 -11.63 18.70 19.09
N GLU A 302 -11.93 19.91 19.56
CA GLU A 302 -10.95 20.98 19.73
C GLU A 302 -9.83 20.58 20.70
N ALA A 303 -10.17 19.95 21.83
CA ALA A 303 -9.20 19.47 22.81
C ALA A 303 -8.35 18.30 22.26
N ILE A 304 -8.95 17.44 21.42
CA ILE A 304 -8.21 16.40 20.70
C ILE A 304 -7.25 17.05 19.70
N GLN A 305 -7.71 18.01 18.90
CA GLN A 305 -6.88 18.72 17.92
C GLN A 305 -5.70 19.43 18.58
N GLU A 306 -5.92 20.12 19.71
CA GLU A 306 -4.84 20.71 20.51
C GLU A 306 -3.82 19.68 21.00
N SER A 307 -4.29 18.49 21.40
CA SER A 307 -3.40 17.39 21.80
C SER A 307 -2.62 16.84 20.61
N VAL A 308 -3.27 16.67 19.46
CA VAL A 308 -2.67 16.10 18.23
C VAL A 308 -1.63 17.05 17.63
N GLN A 309 -1.90 18.35 17.60
CA GLN A 309 -1.03 19.38 17.04
C GLN A 309 0.36 19.45 17.71
N ARG A 310 0.50 18.92 18.93
CA ARG A 310 1.79 18.80 19.62
C ARG A 310 2.70 17.73 19.01
N HIS A 311 2.16 16.84 18.18
CA HIS A 311 2.86 15.66 17.65
C HIS A 311 2.86 15.58 16.12
N THR A 312 1.83 16.10 15.45
CA THR A 312 1.72 16.12 13.98
C THR A 312 0.94 17.33 13.50
N PRO A 313 1.28 17.92 12.34
CA PRO A 313 0.45 18.97 11.74
C PRO A 313 -0.94 18.44 11.38
N ILE A 314 -1.95 19.30 11.54
CA ILE A 314 -3.35 19.03 11.14
C ILE A 314 -3.88 20.07 10.13
N GLN A 315 -3.00 20.97 9.68
CA GLN A 315 -3.28 22.03 8.72
C GLN A 315 -2.21 22.07 7.65
N TRP A 316 -2.59 22.21 6.39
CA TRP A 316 -1.66 22.50 5.30
C TRP A 316 -1.28 23.98 5.30
N THR A 317 0.01 24.27 5.12
CA THR A 317 0.52 25.61 4.79
C THR A 317 0.82 25.65 3.30
N ILE A 318 -0.22 25.84 2.49
CA ILE A 318 -0.10 25.99 1.04
C ILE A 318 -0.38 27.46 0.75
N ASP A 319 0.67 28.21 0.43
CA ASP A 319 0.52 29.60 0.01
C ASP A 319 -0.31 29.64 -1.26
N SER A 320 -1.40 30.41 -1.24
CA SER A 320 -2.10 30.78 -2.46
C SER A 320 -1.15 31.65 -3.28
N LYS A 321 -0.42 31.07 -4.22
CA LYS A 321 0.14 31.86 -5.32
C LYS A 321 -1.06 32.37 -6.13
N ASN A 322 -1.42 33.62 -5.88
CA ASN A 322 -2.36 34.41 -6.68
C ASN A 322 -1.89 34.49 -8.13
#